data_AF-A0A7V9UKW1-F1
#
_entry.id   AF-A0A7V9UKW1-F1
#
_cell.length_a   1.000
_cell.length_b   1.000
_cell.length_c   1.000
_cell.angle_alpha   90.00
_cell.angle_beta   90.00
_cell.angle_gamma   90.00
#
_symmetry.space_group_name_H-M   'P 1'
#
loop_
_entity.id
_entity.type
_entity.pdbx_description
1 polymer ?
#
loop_
_entity_poly.entity_id
_entity_poly.type
_entity_poly.pdbx_seq_one_letter_code
_entity_poly.pdbx_strand_id
1 'polypeptide(L)'
;MGDKQIIAAHSRAAVRARYAFIALVALSFLFAQSLYITALADKKKKPNYGHIKLSVKTVDPNGYEVLIDGNGAGRTTVSERLLKLDEGSHKVEIVFPNGERWIREFVVSGGRIYCIGLAYSERAIPIPAALPCPYPVNVSAPATANDGEVITFAADVAYKGQSALNYTWTVSPAGARIISGAGTPTIMVDTTGIGRQAVTAILVVDDGSGERTCRQVAQALTNITVNIPEPPKSRIYDQFEPPAFDDVKARLDNLAIELQNAPATQGHIIVYSGRRSRVGQADRLAARAKEYLTKDRGIDSSRLMVINGGYRESDYFELWLVPQGAEPPQATPTMQPSDAQPGSDNLRPRRSRRR
;
A
#
# COMPACT_ATOMS: atom_id res chain seq x y z
N MET A 1 0.34 48.24 63.55
CA MET A 1 1.45 47.58 62.80
C MET A 1 1.08 46.16 62.34
N GLY A 2 -0.21 45.82 62.15
CA GLY A 2 -0.67 44.46 61.84
C GLY A 2 -1.23 44.22 60.43
N ASP A 3 -1.73 45.24 59.72
CA ASP A 3 -2.43 45.03 58.44
C ASP A 3 -1.50 44.74 57.24
N LYS A 4 -0.25 45.19 57.27
CA LYS A 4 0.67 44.99 56.13
C LYS A 4 1.22 43.56 56.02
N GLN A 5 1.20 42.77 57.09
CA GLN A 5 1.68 41.37 57.06
C GLN A 5 0.64 40.39 56.50
N ILE A 6 -0.65 40.62 56.73
CA ILE A 6 -1.73 39.70 56.31
C ILE A 6 -1.91 39.74 54.78
N ILE A 7 -1.84 40.92 54.17
CA ILE A 7 -1.99 41.09 52.71
C ILE A 7 -0.83 40.44 51.93
N ALA A 8 0.41 40.52 52.47
CA ALA A 8 1.59 39.91 51.86
C ALA A 8 1.56 38.36 51.92
N ALA A 9 0.94 37.78 52.95
CA ALA A 9 0.79 36.33 53.08
C ALA A 9 -0.24 35.76 52.10
N HIS A 10 -1.38 36.43 51.92
CA HIS A 10 -2.41 36.03 50.94
C HIS A 10 -1.92 36.13 49.47
N SER A 11 -1.12 37.16 49.16
CA SER A 11 -0.48 37.33 47.85
C SER A 11 0.45 36.17 47.48
N ARG A 12 1.29 35.71 48.42
CA ARG A 12 2.24 34.62 48.18
C ARG A 12 1.56 33.26 48.06
N ALA A 13 0.47 33.03 48.78
CA ALA A 13 -0.33 31.81 48.69
C ALA A 13 -1.03 31.68 47.32
N ALA A 14 -1.63 32.77 46.82
CA ALA A 14 -2.29 32.79 45.51
C ALA A 14 -1.31 32.55 44.35
N VAL A 15 -0.10 33.09 44.44
CA VAL A 15 0.95 32.88 43.44
C VAL A 15 1.44 31.42 43.44
N ARG A 16 1.65 30.82 44.62
CA ARG A 16 2.02 29.40 44.74
C ARG A 16 0.93 28.47 44.20
N ALA A 17 -0.34 28.78 44.45
CA ALA A 17 -1.46 28.01 43.90
C ALA A 17 -1.53 28.06 42.36
N ARG A 18 -1.23 29.22 41.75
CA ARG A 18 -1.16 29.38 40.29
C ARG A 18 -0.03 28.56 39.68
N TYR A 19 1.17 28.56 40.28
CA TYR A 19 2.28 27.73 39.81
C TYR A 19 2.02 26.24 40.00
N ALA A 20 1.38 25.83 41.10
CA ALA A 20 0.99 24.45 41.32
C ALA A 20 -0.05 23.97 40.29
N PHE A 21 -1.01 24.83 39.93
CA PHE A 21 -2.01 24.52 38.89
C PHE A 21 -1.38 24.43 37.50
N ILE A 22 -0.48 25.34 37.13
CA ILE A 22 0.26 25.28 35.87
C ILE A 22 1.13 24.02 35.80
N ALA A 23 1.79 23.65 36.91
CA ALA A 23 2.58 22.44 36.99
C ALA A 23 1.72 21.17 36.83
N LEU A 24 0.53 21.14 37.43
CA LEU A 24 -0.42 20.02 37.28
C LEU A 24 -0.96 19.90 35.84
N VAL A 25 -1.27 21.01 35.18
CA VAL A 25 -1.72 21.02 33.77
C VAL A 25 -0.59 20.60 32.83
N ALA A 26 0.65 21.04 33.08
CA ALA A 26 1.81 20.59 32.32
C ALA A 26 2.08 19.09 32.52
N LEU A 27 1.95 18.59 33.76
CA LEU A 27 2.12 17.17 34.08
C LEU A 27 1.02 16.31 33.43
N SER A 28 -0.23 16.79 33.38
CA SER A 28 -1.31 16.09 32.68
C SER A 28 -1.12 16.08 31.16
N PHE A 29 -0.55 17.15 30.59
CA PHE A 29 -0.21 17.20 29.16
C PHE A 29 0.93 16.23 28.82
N LEU A 30 1.94 16.11 29.68
CA LEU A 30 3.03 15.15 29.53
C LEU A 30 2.53 13.70 29.65
N PHE A 31 1.63 13.42 30.59
CA PHE A 31 0.99 12.11 30.72
C PHE A 31 0.11 11.77 29.50
N ALA A 32 -0.67 12.73 28.98
CA ALA A 32 -1.48 12.55 27.79
C ALA A 32 -0.62 12.28 26.54
N GLN A 33 0.51 12.98 26.39
CA GLN A 33 1.47 12.71 25.32
C GLN A 33 2.12 11.31 25.47
N SER A 34 2.46 10.88 26.69
CA SER A 34 3.00 9.53 26.90
C SER A 34 2.00 8.42 26.57
N LEU A 35 0.71 8.61 26.90
CA LEU A 35 -0.36 7.67 26.56
C LEU A 35 -0.60 7.61 25.04
N TYR A 36 -0.52 8.74 24.35
CA TYR A 36 -0.63 8.81 22.90
C TYR A 36 0.54 8.12 22.19
N ILE A 37 1.77 8.26 22.71
CA ILE A 37 2.95 7.54 22.21
C ILE A 37 2.81 6.03 22.44
N THR A 38 2.28 5.59 23.59
CA THR A 38 2.02 4.15 23.82
C THR A 38 0.88 3.58 22.98
N ALA A 39 -0.14 4.38 22.64
CA ALA A 39 -1.22 3.96 21.75
C ALA A 39 -0.79 3.88 20.27
N LEU A 40 0.11 4.77 19.82
CA LEU A 40 0.80 4.62 18.53
C LEU A 40 1.82 3.47 18.53
N ALA A 41 2.35 3.13 19.71
CA ALA A 41 3.21 1.98 19.95
C ALA A 41 2.43 0.70 20.32
N ASP A 42 1.10 0.66 20.10
CA ASP A 42 0.40 -0.61 19.90
C ASP A 42 0.83 -1.14 18.52
N LYS A 43 2.05 -1.67 18.56
CA LYS A 43 2.84 -2.19 17.48
C LYS A 43 1.93 -3.07 16.63
N LYS A 44 1.96 -2.87 15.31
CA LYS A 44 1.81 -3.96 14.35
C LYS A 44 2.75 -5.08 14.81
N LYS A 45 2.28 -6.01 15.66
CA LYS A 45 3.02 -7.23 15.98
C LYS A 45 3.32 -7.84 14.62
N LYS A 46 4.60 -7.99 14.30
CA LYS A 46 4.99 -8.65 13.05
C LYS A 46 4.28 -10.01 13.05
N PRO A 47 3.63 -10.38 11.94
CA PRO A 47 2.97 -11.67 11.86
C PRO A 47 3.99 -12.76 12.19
N ASN A 48 3.60 -13.75 12.99
CA ASN A 48 4.44 -14.89 13.39
C ASN A 48 4.51 -15.99 12.31
N TYR A 49 4.26 -15.60 11.06
CA TYR A 49 4.17 -16.49 9.91
C TYR A 49 4.71 -15.76 8.68
N GLY A 50 5.26 -16.53 7.74
CA GLY A 50 5.63 -16.07 6.41
C GLY A 50 4.79 -16.75 5.33
N HIS A 51 5.11 -16.46 4.08
CA HIS A 51 4.49 -17.14 2.94
C HIS A 51 5.53 -17.69 1.98
N ILE A 52 5.25 -18.86 1.41
CA ILE A 52 5.88 -19.34 0.19
C ILE A 52 4.96 -18.98 -0.98
N LYS A 53 5.47 -18.17 -1.91
CA LYS A 53 4.82 -17.86 -3.18
C LYS A 53 5.38 -18.78 -4.26
N LEU A 54 4.60 -19.75 -4.67
CA LEU A 54 5.03 -20.86 -5.53
C LEU A 54 4.37 -20.77 -6.90
N SER A 55 5.17 -20.81 -7.96
CA SER A 55 4.72 -21.04 -9.34
C SER A 55 5.64 -22.06 -10.02
N VAL A 56 5.04 -22.98 -10.78
CA VAL A 56 5.80 -23.93 -11.58
C VAL A 56 5.28 -23.90 -13.01
N LYS A 57 6.15 -23.54 -13.95
CA LYS A 57 5.86 -23.70 -15.38
C LYS A 57 5.93 -25.19 -15.70
N THR A 58 4.77 -25.79 -15.91
CA THR A 58 4.57 -27.23 -16.11
C THR A 58 3.83 -27.47 -17.42
N VAL A 59 4.08 -28.63 -18.04
CA VAL A 59 3.26 -29.19 -19.13
C VAL A 59 2.10 -30.05 -18.63
N ASP A 60 2.14 -30.49 -17.36
CA ASP A 60 1.06 -31.23 -16.72
C ASP A 60 -0.05 -30.26 -16.25
N PRO A 61 -1.28 -30.35 -16.79
CA PRO A 61 -2.39 -29.49 -16.39
C PRO A 61 -2.80 -29.65 -14.92
N ASN A 62 -2.45 -30.77 -14.28
CA ASN A 62 -2.76 -31.04 -12.88
C ASN A 62 -1.67 -30.54 -11.91
N GLY A 63 -0.54 -30.03 -12.43
CA GLY A 63 0.60 -29.64 -11.62
C GLY A 63 1.27 -30.81 -10.89
N TYR A 64 2.23 -30.51 -10.03
CA TYR A 64 3.07 -31.47 -9.32
C TYR A 64 2.75 -31.48 -7.82
N GLU A 65 2.97 -32.61 -7.15
CA GLU A 65 2.70 -32.70 -5.71
C GLU A 65 3.67 -31.82 -4.92
N VAL A 66 3.14 -31.10 -3.93
CA VAL A 66 3.91 -30.26 -3.00
C VAL A 66 3.82 -30.87 -1.61
N LEU A 67 4.97 -31.09 -0.99
CA LEU A 67 5.08 -31.55 0.39
C LEU A 67 5.72 -30.45 1.23
N ILE A 68 5.18 -30.22 2.43
CA ILE A 68 5.74 -29.33 3.44
C ILE A 68 6.01 -30.17 4.68
N ASP A 69 7.27 -30.27 5.07
CA ASP A 69 7.72 -31.08 6.20
C ASP A 69 7.27 -32.55 6.10
N GLY A 70 7.21 -33.07 4.86
CA GLY A 70 6.74 -34.41 4.54
C GLY A 70 5.21 -34.56 4.43
N ASN A 71 4.43 -33.51 4.75
CA ASN A 71 2.98 -33.53 4.67
C ASN A 71 2.48 -32.98 3.32
N GLY A 72 1.44 -33.59 2.76
CA GLY A 72 0.79 -33.12 1.54
C GLY A 72 0.24 -31.70 1.67
N ALA A 73 0.71 -30.79 0.83
CA ALA A 73 0.29 -29.39 0.78
C ALA A 73 -0.42 -29.04 -0.53
N GLY A 74 -1.01 -30.02 -1.22
CA GLY A 74 -1.69 -29.83 -2.50
C GLY A 74 -0.75 -29.91 -3.70
N ARG A 75 -1.12 -29.26 -4.81
CA ARG A 75 -0.38 -29.32 -6.08
C ARG A 75 0.14 -27.96 -6.52
N THR A 76 1.15 -27.95 -7.40
CA THR A 76 1.66 -26.74 -8.04
C THR A 76 0.67 -26.22 -9.08
N THR A 77 0.79 -24.93 -9.40
CA THR A 77 0.02 -24.26 -10.46
C THR A 77 0.96 -23.45 -11.34
N VAL A 78 0.51 -23.15 -12.56
CA VAL A 78 1.21 -22.20 -13.45
C VAL A 78 1.11 -20.77 -12.92
N SER A 79 0.02 -20.44 -12.22
CA SER A 79 -0.17 -19.19 -11.47
C SER A 79 0.49 -19.26 -10.10
N GLU A 80 0.77 -18.09 -9.53
CA GLU A 80 1.32 -17.98 -8.17
C GLU A 80 0.32 -18.49 -7.12
N ARG A 81 0.80 -19.35 -6.23
CA ARG A 81 0.07 -19.86 -5.07
C ARG A 81 0.77 -19.43 -3.79
N LEU A 82 0.02 -18.92 -2.81
CA LEU A 82 0.55 -18.57 -1.49
C LEU A 82 0.31 -19.71 -0.50
N LEU A 83 1.38 -20.20 0.12
CA LEU A 83 1.36 -21.15 1.22
C LEU A 83 1.77 -20.41 2.49
N LYS A 84 0.87 -20.34 3.48
CA LYS A 84 1.19 -19.77 4.78
C LYS A 84 1.97 -20.80 5.60
N LEU A 85 3.11 -20.40 6.15
CA LEU A 85 3.94 -21.20 7.04
C LEU A 85 4.26 -20.42 8.30
N ASP A 86 4.30 -21.11 9.44
CA ASP A 86 4.72 -20.50 10.69
C ASP A 86 6.20 -20.10 10.62
N GLU A 87 6.63 -19.24 11.54
CA GLU A 87 8.03 -18.86 11.65
C GLU A 87 8.88 -20.05 12.12
N GLY A 88 9.95 -20.39 11.38
CA GLY A 88 10.77 -21.56 11.66
C GLY A 88 11.41 -22.18 10.42
N SER A 89 12.09 -23.32 10.59
CA SER A 89 12.65 -24.08 9.47
C SER A 89 11.59 -24.99 8.86
N HIS A 90 11.41 -24.92 7.54
CA HIS A 90 10.47 -25.73 6.80
C HIS A 90 11.13 -26.35 5.58
N LYS A 91 10.90 -27.64 5.36
CA LYS A 91 11.35 -28.35 4.17
C LYS A 91 10.23 -28.41 3.14
N VAL A 92 10.43 -27.73 2.01
CA VAL A 92 9.53 -27.72 0.86
C VAL A 92 10.03 -28.72 -0.17
N GLU A 93 9.18 -29.67 -0.57
CA GLU A 93 9.46 -30.64 -1.63
C GLU A 93 8.44 -30.52 -2.76
N ILE A 94 8.89 -30.58 -4.00
CA ILE A 94 8.05 -30.69 -5.20
C ILE A 94 8.45 -31.96 -5.91
N VAL A 95 7.49 -32.87 -6.10
CA VAL A 95 7.71 -34.19 -6.70
C VAL A 95 7.35 -34.14 -8.18
N PHE A 96 8.35 -34.29 -9.05
CA PHE A 96 8.17 -34.31 -10.50
C PHE A 96 7.72 -35.70 -11.00
N PRO A 97 7.15 -35.82 -12.22
CA PRO A 97 6.56 -37.06 -12.71
C PRO A 97 7.55 -38.22 -12.87
N ASN A 98 8.83 -37.92 -13.09
CA ASN A 98 9.92 -38.90 -13.17
C ASN A 98 10.38 -39.42 -11.79
N GLY A 99 9.79 -38.93 -10.69
CA GLY A 99 10.17 -39.26 -9.32
C GLY A 99 11.30 -38.38 -8.76
N GLU A 100 11.89 -37.48 -9.56
CA GLU A 100 12.83 -36.49 -9.05
C GLU A 100 12.12 -35.51 -8.10
N ARG A 101 12.88 -35.00 -7.15
CA ARG A 101 12.36 -34.06 -6.15
C ARG A 101 13.20 -32.80 -6.13
N TRP A 102 12.54 -31.68 -6.28
CA TRP A 102 13.10 -30.40 -5.87
C TRP A 102 12.85 -30.24 -4.37
N ILE A 103 13.91 -30.23 -3.55
CA ILE A 103 13.81 -30.20 -2.08
C ILE A 103 14.59 -29.00 -1.58
N ARG A 104 13.96 -28.11 -0.80
CA ARG A 104 14.67 -27.00 -0.15
C ARG A 104 14.18 -26.69 1.25
N GLU A 105 15.14 -26.35 2.11
CA GLU A 105 14.87 -25.88 3.46
C GLU A 105 14.81 -24.35 3.47
N PHE A 106 13.76 -23.84 4.07
CA PHE A 106 13.47 -22.42 4.21
C PHE A 106 13.42 -22.08 5.69
N VAL A 107 14.25 -21.12 6.12
CA VAL A 107 14.08 -20.47 7.41
C VAL A 107 13.08 -19.32 7.22
N VAL A 108 11.81 -19.63 7.46
CA VAL A 108 10.68 -18.72 7.30
C VAL A 108 10.68 -17.72 8.45
N SER A 109 10.76 -16.43 8.13
CA SER A 109 10.66 -15.33 9.09
C SER A 109 9.31 -14.64 9.01
N GLY A 110 8.82 -14.17 10.16
CA GLY A 110 7.55 -13.47 10.27
C GLY A 110 7.41 -12.29 9.28
N GLY A 111 6.38 -12.33 8.44
CA GLY A 111 6.05 -11.28 7.48
C GLY A 111 6.87 -11.30 6.19
N ARG A 112 7.77 -12.26 5.99
CA ARG A 112 8.51 -12.42 4.73
C ARG A 112 7.73 -13.29 3.74
N ILE A 113 7.99 -13.04 2.46
CA ILE A 113 7.49 -13.85 1.34
C ILE A 113 8.70 -14.42 0.61
N TYR A 114 8.67 -15.73 0.35
CA TYR A 114 9.71 -16.48 -0.34
C TYR A 114 9.16 -16.97 -1.67
N CYS A 115 9.75 -16.54 -2.77
CA CYS A 115 9.28 -16.78 -4.11
C CYS A 115 10.03 -17.97 -4.72
N ILE A 116 9.27 -18.97 -5.17
CA ILE A 116 9.75 -20.14 -5.86
C ILE A 116 9.12 -20.12 -7.25
N GLY A 117 9.96 -19.98 -8.28
CA GLY A 117 9.56 -20.02 -9.68
C GLY A 117 10.38 -21.08 -10.41
N LEU A 118 9.80 -22.25 -10.63
CA LEU A 118 10.49 -23.37 -11.30
C LEU A 118 9.97 -23.53 -12.72
N ALA A 119 10.86 -23.88 -13.64
CA ALA A 119 10.51 -24.27 -15.00
C ALA A 119 11.04 -25.68 -15.25
N TYR A 120 10.18 -26.68 -15.02
CA TYR A 120 10.52 -28.08 -15.26
C TYR A 120 10.12 -28.46 -16.68
N SER A 121 11.03 -29.12 -17.41
CA SER A 121 10.74 -29.71 -18.70
C SER A 121 11.25 -31.14 -18.71
N GLU A 122 10.39 -32.12 -18.94
CA GLU A 122 10.81 -33.49 -19.24
C GLU A 122 11.60 -33.48 -20.55
N ARG A 123 12.93 -33.48 -20.48
CA ARG A 123 13.77 -33.52 -21.69
C ARG A 123 14.15 -34.96 -21.99
N ALA A 124 13.59 -35.52 -23.06
CA ALA A 124 14.16 -36.69 -23.71
C ALA A 124 15.43 -36.26 -24.45
N ILE A 125 16.60 -36.53 -23.87
CA ILE A 125 17.89 -36.19 -24.47
C ILE A 125 18.33 -37.35 -25.38
N PRO A 126 18.40 -37.18 -26.72
CA PRO A 126 19.03 -38.17 -27.58
C PRO A 126 20.51 -38.27 -27.19
N ILE A 127 21.03 -39.49 -27.04
CA ILE A 127 22.37 -39.78 -26.48
C ILE A 127 23.41 -39.79 -27.63
N PRO A 128 24.38 -38.86 -27.68
CA PRO A 128 25.64 -39.10 -28.39
C PRO A 128 26.66 -39.66 -27.40
N ALA A 129 27.24 -40.81 -27.74
CA ALA A 129 28.33 -41.43 -26.99
C ALA A 129 29.67 -40.79 -27.39
N ALA A 130 30.07 -39.72 -26.71
CA ALA A 130 31.47 -39.30 -26.51
C ALA A 130 31.52 -37.97 -25.74
N LEU A 131 32.18 -37.99 -24.57
CA LEU A 131 32.36 -36.91 -23.58
C LEU A 131 31.08 -36.50 -22.81
N PRO A 132 31.14 -36.35 -21.46
CA PRO A 132 29.98 -35.93 -20.65
C PRO A 132 29.67 -34.42 -20.80
N CYS A 133 30.42 -33.69 -21.63
CA CYS A 133 30.25 -32.28 -21.88
C CYS A 133 30.48 -31.93 -23.38
N PRO A 134 29.91 -30.81 -23.89
CA PRO A 134 29.07 -29.86 -23.17
C PRO A 134 27.72 -30.46 -22.78
N TYR A 135 27.19 -30.02 -21.64
CA TYR A 135 25.88 -30.43 -21.13
C TYR A 135 24.96 -29.21 -20.99
N PRO A 136 23.64 -29.36 -21.21
CA PRO A 136 22.74 -28.22 -21.13
C PRO A 136 22.54 -27.78 -19.66
N VAL A 137 22.62 -26.47 -19.44
CA VAL A 137 22.32 -25.80 -18.17
C VAL A 137 21.28 -24.73 -18.42
N ASN A 138 20.25 -24.68 -17.58
CA ASN A 138 19.28 -23.61 -17.55
C ASN A 138 19.13 -23.07 -16.11
N VAL A 139 18.63 -21.85 -15.98
CA VAL A 139 18.27 -21.27 -14.68
C VAL A 139 16.82 -20.85 -14.71
N SER A 140 16.08 -21.19 -13.66
CA SER A 140 14.71 -20.77 -13.42
C SER A 140 14.63 -19.82 -12.23
N ALA A 141 13.72 -18.88 -12.31
CA ALA A 141 13.41 -17.89 -11.28
C ALA A 141 11.98 -17.36 -11.48
N PRO A 142 11.36 -16.75 -10.45
CA PRO A 142 10.15 -15.95 -10.63
C PRO A 142 10.38 -14.83 -11.65
N ALA A 143 9.40 -14.56 -12.52
CA ALA A 143 9.51 -13.46 -13.49
C ALA A 143 9.47 -12.09 -12.80
N THR A 144 8.70 -11.98 -11.72
CA THR A 144 8.50 -10.76 -10.92
C THR A 144 8.50 -11.08 -9.44
N ALA A 145 8.99 -10.15 -8.61
CA ALA A 145 8.89 -10.21 -7.16
C ALA A 145 8.76 -8.78 -6.59
N ASN A 146 8.20 -8.63 -5.39
CA ASN A 146 8.17 -7.33 -4.73
C ASN A 146 9.48 -7.05 -3.99
N ASP A 147 9.83 -5.78 -3.85
CA ASP A 147 10.95 -5.35 -3.02
C ASP A 147 10.81 -5.90 -1.58
N GLY A 148 11.89 -6.51 -1.08
CA GLY A 148 11.93 -7.15 0.24
C GLY A 148 11.54 -8.64 0.26
N GLU A 149 10.98 -9.17 -0.84
CA GLU A 149 10.75 -10.61 -0.99
C GLU A 149 12.08 -11.35 -1.20
N VAL A 150 12.11 -12.62 -0.81
CA VAL A 150 13.26 -13.50 -1.07
C VAL A 150 12.98 -14.28 -2.33
N ILE A 151 13.87 -14.21 -3.33
CA ILE A 151 13.70 -14.92 -4.60
C ILE A 151 14.59 -16.16 -4.66
N THR A 152 14.09 -17.24 -5.25
CA THR A 152 14.83 -18.49 -5.44
C THR A 152 15.25 -18.63 -6.89
N PHE A 153 16.56 -18.76 -7.15
CA PHE A 153 17.09 -19.19 -8.44
C PHE A 153 17.40 -20.69 -8.38
N ALA A 154 17.03 -21.43 -9.41
CA ALA A 154 17.23 -22.87 -9.48
C ALA A 154 17.86 -23.28 -10.82
N ALA A 155 18.97 -23.99 -10.75
CA ALA A 155 19.63 -24.62 -11.88
C ALA A 155 18.88 -25.90 -12.29
N ASP A 156 18.73 -26.07 -13.60
CA ASP A 156 18.29 -27.30 -14.25
C ASP A 156 19.44 -27.76 -15.16
N VAL A 157 20.08 -28.88 -14.78
CA VAL A 157 21.32 -29.35 -15.39
C VAL A 157 21.16 -30.80 -15.83
N ALA A 158 21.34 -31.07 -17.12
CA ALA A 158 21.30 -32.45 -17.61
C ALA A 158 22.71 -33.01 -17.84
N TYR A 159 23.35 -33.43 -16.75
CA TYR A 159 24.70 -33.99 -16.75
C TYR A 159 24.68 -35.51 -16.59
N LYS A 160 25.47 -36.23 -17.40
CA LYS A 160 25.59 -37.69 -17.37
C LYS A 160 26.98 -38.19 -16.95
N GLY A 161 27.86 -37.30 -16.52
CA GLY A 161 29.18 -37.70 -16.02
C GLY A 161 29.12 -38.23 -14.58
N GLN A 162 30.25 -38.73 -14.10
CA GLN A 162 30.37 -39.33 -12.76
C GLN A 162 30.88 -38.34 -11.70
N SER A 163 31.44 -37.20 -12.13
CA SER A 163 31.97 -36.18 -11.23
C SER A 163 30.86 -35.35 -10.59
N ALA A 164 31.09 -34.86 -9.37
CA ALA A 164 30.21 -33.86 -8.78
C ALA A 164 30.39 -32.51 -9.51
N LEU A 165 29.28 -31.79 -9.69
CA LEU A 165 29.28 -30.47 -10.32
C LEU A 165 29.55 -29.37 -9.30
N ASN A 166 30.36 -28.39 -9.71
CA ASN A 166 30.66 -27.17 -8.97
C ASN A 166 29.74 -26.03 -9.47
N TYR A 167 29.02 -25.40 -8.56
CA TYR A 167 28.10 -24.29 -8.86
C TYR A 167 28.65 -22.97 -8.34
N THR A 168 28.90 -22.02 -9.24
CA THR A 168 29.32 -20.67 -8.88
C THR A 168 28.24 -19.68 -9.29
N TRP A 169 27.65 -19.02 -8.30
CA TRP A 169 26.61 -18.01 -8.50
C TRP A 169 27.17 -16.60 -8.36
N THR A 170 26.75 -15.70 -9.23
CA THR A 170 26.95 -14.26 -9.09
C THR A 170 25.60 -13.58 -9.23
N VAL A 171 25.30 -12.64 -8.33
CA VAL A 171 24.05 -11.86 -8.36
C VAL A 171 24.35 -10.39 -8.57
N SER A 172 23.48 -9.71 -9.30
CA SER A 172 23.51 -8.27 -9.54
C SER A 172 22.10 -7.69 -9.45
N PRO A 173 21.92 -6.43 -9.02
CA PRO A 173 22.93 -5.44 -8.64
C PRO A 173 23.55 -5.74 -7.26
N ALA A 174 24.56 -4.96 -6.84
CA ALA A 174 25.28 -5.16 -5.56
C ALA A 174 24.39 -5.10 -4.29
N GLY A 175 23.16 -4.57 -4.41
CA GLY A 175 22.16 -4.62 -3.34
C GLY A 175 21.54 -6.00 -3.13
N ALA A 176 21.56 -6.87 -4.15
CA ALA A 176 21.00 -8.22 -4.08
C ALA A 176 22.01 -9.15 -3.40
N ARG A 177 21.55 -9.95 -2.44
CA ARG A 177 22.44 -10.77 -1.58
C ARG A 177 22.00 -12.21 -1.56
N ILE A 178 22.92 -13.13 -1.88
CA ILE A 178 22.70 -14.56 -1.64
C ILE A 178 22.68 -14.77 -0.12
N ILE A 179 21.54 -15.22 0.40
CA ILE A 179 21.35 -15.49 1.83
C ILE A 179 21.43 -16.98 2.16
N SER A 180 21.31 -17.86 1.17
CA SER A 180 21.46 -19.31 1.32
C SER A 180 21.75 -20.00 -0.01
N GLY A 181 22.34 -21.20 0.04
CA GLY A 181 22.51 -22.09 -1.10
C GLY A 181 23.74 -21.84 -1.99
N ALA A 182 24.67 -20.96 -1.56
CA ALA A 182 25.92 -20.75 -2.30
C ALA A 182 26.68 -22.07 -2.49
N GLY A 183 27.20 -22.30 -3.71
CA GLY A 183 27.85 -23.57 -4.05
C GLY A 183 26.89 -24.72 -4.41
N THR A 184 25.58 -24.50 -4.37
CA THR A 184 24.57 -25.54 -4.63
C THR A 184 23.77 -25.25 -5.92
N PRO A 185 22.96 -26.20 -6.42
CA PRO A 185 22.12 -26.00 -7.61
C PRO A 185 21.06 -24.91 -7.47
N THR A 186 20.88 -24.32 -6.28
CA THR A 186 19.88 -23.27 -6.05
C THR A 186 20.40 -22.24 -5.07
N ILE A 187 19.98 -20.99 -5.21
CA ILE A 187 20.27 -19.95 -4.24
C ILE A 187 19.00 -19.20 -3.85
N MET A 188 18.99 -18.70 -2.63
CA MET A 188 17.99 -17.75 -2.16
C MET A 188 18.63 -16.37 -2.08
N VAL A 189 17.97 -15.37 -2.66
CA VAL A 189 18.48 -14.01 -2.78
C VAL A 189 17.52 -13.03 -2.12
N ASP A 190 18.03 -12.22 -1.21
CA ASP A 190 17.28 -11.12 -0.60
C ASP A 190 17.26 -9.92 -1.54
N THR A 191 16.07 -9.37 -1.77
CA THR A 191 15.83 -8.23 -2.67
C THR A 191 15.47 -6.94 -1.93
N THR A 192 15.65 -6.90 -0.61
CA THR A 192 15.33 -5.72 0.21
C THR A 192 16.12 -4.49 -0.24
N GLY A 193 15.41 -3.42 -0.61
CA GLY A 193 16.01 -2.15 -1.00
C GLY A 193 16.60 -2.14 -2.42
N ILE A 194 16.29 -3.14 -3.25
CA ILE A 194 16.63 -3.13 -4.68
C ILE A 194 15.79 -2.09 -5.44
N GLY A 195 14.54 -1.88 -5.02
CA GLY A 195 13.61 -0.98 -5.68
C GLY A 195 13.18 -1.50 -7.06
N ARG A 196 12.92 -0.59 -8.00
CA ARG A 196 12.44 -0.93 -9.37
C ARG A 196 13.60 -1.33 -10.29
N GLN A 197 14.31 -2.40 -9.96
CA GLN A 197 15.43 -2.93 -10.75
C GLN A 197 15.26 -4.44 -11.00
N ALA A 198 15.93 -4.97 -12.01
CA ALA A 198 15.99 -6.41 -12.23
C ALA A 198 17.14 -7.00 -11.40
N VAL A 199 16.86 -8.12 -10.71
CA VAL A 199 17.89 -8.95 -10.10
C VAL A 199 18.26 -10.05 -11.09
N THR A 200 19.53 -10.09 -11.48
CA THR A 200 20.07 -11.11 -12.39
C THR A 200 20.98 -12.05 -11.61
N ALA A 201 20.78 -13.35 -11.79
CA ALA A 201 21.71 -14.37 -11.31
C ALA A 201 22.40 -15.03 -12.50
N ILE A 202 23.74 -14.99 -12.49
CA ILE A 202 24.59 -15.70 -13.44
C ILE A 202 25.10 -16.94 -12.73
N LEU A 203 24.86 -18.10 -13.33
CA LEU A 203 25.35 -19.39 -12.89
C LEU A 203 26.48 -19.84 -13.81
N VAL A 204 27.57 -20.28 -13.21
CA VAL A 204 28.62 -21.06 -13.85
C VAL A 204 28.60 -22.47 -13.24
N VAL A 205 28.52 -23.49 -14.09
CA VAL A 205 28.60 -24.90 -13.70
C VAL A 205 29.83 -25.54 -14.34
N ASP A 206 30.59 -26.30 -13.57
CA ASP A 206 31.81 -26.98 -14.01
C ASP A 206 31.89 -28.37 -13.36
N ASP A 207 32.53 -29.35 -14.01
CA ASP A 207 32.65 -30.72 -13.48
C ASP A 207 34.00 -31.03 -12.81
N GLY A 208 34.84 -30.00 -12.62
CA GLY A 208 36.15 -30.08 -12.00
C GLY A 208 37.28 -30.53 -12.93
N SER A 209 36.99 -30.85 -14.20
CA SER A 209 38.00 -31.32 -15.17
C SER A 209 38.99 -30.23 -15.60
N GLY A 210 38.59 -28.95 -15.51
CA GLY A 210 39.33 -27.83 -16.08
C GLY A 210 39.17 -27.71 -17.60
N GLU A 211 38.39 -28.58 -18.25
CA GLU A 211 38.09 -28.50 -19.68
C GLU A 211 37.11 -27.35 -19.95
N ARG A 212 37.47 -26.48 -20.88
CA ARG A 212 36.66 -25.28 -21.20
C ARG A 212 35.25 -25.63 -21.70
N THR A 213 35.08 -26.78 -22.34
CA THR A 213 33.79 -27.30 -22.82
C THR A 213 32.91 -27.85 -21.71
N CYS A 214 33.48 -28.17 -20.54
CA CYS A 214 32.74 -28.63 -19.38
C CYS A 214 32.30 -27.48 -18.45
N ARG A 215 32.77 -26.25 -18.72
CA ARG A 215 32.34 -25.03 -18.05
C ARG A 215 31.15 -24.38 -18.75
N GLN A 216 29.95 -24.60 -18.21
CA GLN A 216 28.69 -24.09 -18.72
C GLN A 216 28.26 -22.80 -18.01
N VAL A 217 27.56 -21.92 -18.72
CA VAL A 217 27.05 -20.66 -18.18
C VAL A 217 25.58 -20.51 -18.53
N ALA A 218 24.77 -20.13 -17.56
CA ALA A 218 23.37 -19.79 -17.73
C ALA A 218 22.99 -18.60 -16.84
N GLN A 219 21.87 -17.96 -17.13
CA GLN A 219 21.40 -16.84 -16.33
C GLN A 219 19.88 -16.78 -16.31
N ALA A 220 19.33 -16.19 -15.25
CA ALA A 220 17.94 -15.79 -15.17
C ALA A 220 17.83 -14.41 -14.52
N LEU A 221 16.69 -13.76 -14.74
CA LEU A 221 16.38 -12.46 -14.16
C LEU A 221 15.00 -12.48 -13.51
N THR A 222 14.85 -11.68 -12.46
CA THR A 222 13.57 -11.39 -11.80
C THR A 222 13.40 -9.88 -11.73
N ASN A 223 12.29 -9.37 -12.23
CA ASN A 223 11.97 -7.94 -12.16
C ASN A 223 11.41 -7.60 -10.77
N ILE A 224 12.03 -6.65 -10.07
CA ILE A 224 11.55 -6.22 -8.75
C ILE A 224 10.58 -5.05 -8.91
N THR A 225 9.39 -5.22 -8.31
CA THR A 225 8.35 -4.20 -8.24
C THR A 225 8.29 -3.61 -6.84
N VAL A 226 8.06 -2.30 -6.75
CA VAL A 226 7.71 -1.68 -5.48
C VAL A 226 6.20 -1.59 -5.44
N ASN A 227 5.58 -2.23 -4.46
CA ASN A 227 4.16 -2.05 -4.21
C ASN A 227 3.95 -0.68 -3.55
N ILE A 228 3.86 0.36 -4.38
CA ILE A 228 3.43 1.68 -3.93
C ILE A 228 1.90 1.61 -3.88
N PRO A 229 1.27 1.78 -2.71
CA PRO A 229 -0.18 1.90 -2.66
C PRO A 229 -0.59 3.00 -3.63
N GLU A 230 -1.50 2.70 -4.57
CA GLU A 230 -2.05 3.75 -5.41
C GLU A 230 -2.60 4.86 -4.50
N PRO A 231 -2.29 6.14 -4.77
CA PRO A 231 -2.83 7.21 -3.96
C PRO A 231 -4.36 7.12 -4.03
N PRO A 232 -5.06 7.29 -2.90
CA PRO A 232 -6.50 7.25 -2.90
C PRO A 232 -7.02 8.35 -3.85
N LYS A 233 -8.10 8.06 -4.57
CA LYS A 233 -8.71 9.04 -5.49
C LYS A 233 -9.88 9.73 -4.81
N SER A 234 -10.02 11.04 -5.04
CA SER A 234 -11.25 11.75 -4.68
C SER A 234 -12.39 11.20 -5.52
N ARG A 235 -13.58 11.06 -4.92
CA ARG A 235 -14.78 10.68 -5.65
C ARG A 235 -15.89 11.66 -5.40
N ILE A 236 -16.72 11.85 -6.42
CA ILE A 236 -17.99 12.53 -6.23
C ILE A 236 -18.89 11.62 -5.40
N TYR A 237 -19.51 12.19 -4.37
CA TYR A 237 -20.47 11.53 -3.53
C TYR A 237 -21.89 11.76 -4.04
N ASP A 238 -22.23 13.01 -4.32
CA ASP A 238 -23.54 13.41 -4.82
C ASP A 238 -23.40 14.68 -5.68
N GLN A 239 -24.31 14.86 -6.63
CA GLN A 239 -24.38 16.04 -7.47
C GLN A 239 -25.82 16.35 -7.86
N PHE A 240 -26.21 17.62 -7.76
CA PHE A 240 -27.60 18.01 -7.95
C PHE A 240 -27.78 19.50 -8.19
N GLU A 241 -28.83 19.87 -8.92
CA GLU A 241 -29.39 21.21 -8.86
C GLU A 241 -30.08 21.39 -7.50
N PRO A 242 -29.83 22.48 -6.76
CA PRO A 242 -30.36 22.65 -5.42
C PRO A 242 -31.89 22.73 -5.47
N PRO A 243 -32.59 21.78 -4.83
CA PRO A 243 -34.04 21.86 -4.69
C PRO A 243 -34.39 22.90 -3.61
N ALA A 244 -35.58 22.79 -3.02
CA ALA A 244 -35.87 23.48 -1.77
C ALA A 244 -34.77 23.17 -0.73
N PHE A 245 -34.46 24.15 0.13
CA PHE A 245 -33.31 24.04 1.03
C PHE A 245 -33.39 22.84 2.00
N ASP A 246 -34.60 22.39 2.36
CA ASP A 246 -34.75 21.22 3.22
C ASP A 246 -34.31 19.91 2.53
N ASP A 247 -34.43 19.81 1.21
CA ASP A 247 -33.90 18.68 0.45
C ASP A 247 -32.36 18.72 0.38
N VAL A 248 -31.79 19.93 0.30
CA VAL A 248 -30.34 20.12 0.38
C VAL A 248 -29.80 19.64 1.73
N LYS A 249 -30.49 19.93 2.84
CA LYS A 249 -30.11 19.42 4.17
C LYS A 249 -30.09 17.89 4.20
N ALA A 250 -31.11 17.23 3.67
CA ALA A 250 -31.18 15.76 3.66
C ALA A 250 -29.98 15.15 2.90
N ARG A 251 -29.54 15.77 1.80
CA ARG A 251 -28.35 15.33 1.07
C ARG A 251 -27.04 15.59 1.85
N LEU A 252 -26.96 16.74 2.52
CA LEU A 252 -25.83 17.05 3.41
C LEU A 252 -25.78 16.11 4.63
N ASP A 253 -26.92 15.59 5.10
CA ASP A 253 -26.95 14.58 6.17
C ASP A 253 -26.26 13.29 5.75
N ASN A 254 -26.54 12.85 4.53
CA ASN A 254 -25.90 11.67 3.95
C ASN A 254 -24.38 11.88 3.81
N LEU A 255 -23.94 13.07 3.37
CA LEU A 255 -22.52 13.43 3.37
C LEU A 255 -21.91 13.41 4.78
N ALA A 256 -22.62 13.92 5.79
CA ALA A 256 -22.15 13.92 7.17
C ALA A 256 -21.93 12.50 7.70
N ILE A 257 -22.82 11.55 7.37
CA ILE A 257 -22.68 10.12 7.73
C ILE A 257 -21.39 9.54 7.15
N GLU A 258 -21.11 9.79 5.86
CA GLU A 258 -19.88 9.31 5.22
C GLU A 258 -18.63 9.89 5.90
N LEU A 259 -18.65 11.19 6.23
CA LEU A 259 -17.54 11.84 6.91
C LEU A 259 -17.37 11.32 8.34
N GLN A 260 -18.43 10.96 9.05
CA GLN A 260 -18.33 10.35 10.37
C GLN A 260 -17.72 8.94 10.30
N ASN A 261 -18.11 8.15 9.29
CA ASN A 261 -17.58 6.80 9.06
C ASN A 261 -16.11 6.80 8.59
N ALA A 262 -15.65 7.88 7.97
CA ALA A 262 -14.28 8.00 7.44
C ALA A 262 -13.56 9.25 8.02
N PRO A 263 -12.96 9.17 9.22
CA PRO A 263 -12.40 10.33 9.91
C PRO A 263 -11.20 10.98 9.18
N ALA A 264 -10.47 10.22 8.36
CA ALA A 264 -9.36 10.71 7.55
C ALA A 264 -9.80 11.36 6.21
N THR A 265 -11.10 11.42 5.93
CA THR A 265 -11.66 11.98 4.69
C THR A 265 -12.12 13.42 4.91
N GLN A 266 -11.87 14.29 3.94
CA GLN A 266 -12.43 15.63 3.87
C GLN A 266 -13.65 15.67 2.94
N GLY A 267 -14.65 16.48 3.30
CA GLY A 267 -15.78 16.82 2.44
C GLY A 267 -15.48 18.08 1.65
N HIS A 268 -15.48 17.99 0.32
CA HIS A 268 -15.39 19.15 -0.55
C HIS A 268 -16.78 19.48 -1.10
N ILE A 269 -17.19 20.74 -0.98
CA ILE A 269 -18.49 21.24 -1.42
C ILE A 269 -18.23 22.28 -2.49
N ILE A 270 -18.47 21.91 -3.75
CA ILE A 270 -18.38 22.82 -4.88
C ILE A 270 -19.78 23.30 -5.21
N VAL A 271 -19.97 24.62 -5.26
CA VAL A 271 -21.26 25.22 -5.61
C VAL A 271 -21.09 26.16 -6.79
N TYR A 272 -21.91 25.95 -7.82
CA TYR A 272 -21.96 26.77 -9.02
C TYR A 272 -23.19 27.67 -8.96
N SER A 273 -23.04 28.91 -9.45
CA SER A 273 -24.15 29.84 -9.63
C SER A 273 -24.79 29.64 -10.99
N GLY A 274 -26.12 29.65 -11.03
CA GLY A 274 -26.90 29.63 -12.27
C GLY A 274 -26.80 30.95 -13.05
N ARG A 275 -27.17 30.91 -14.33
CA ARG A 275 -27.15 32.07 -15.25
C ARG A 275 -27.90 33.28 -14.69
N ARG A 276 -29.06 33.06 -14.03
CA ARG A 276 -29.92 34.12 -13.47
C ARG A 276 -29.73 34.35 -11.98
N SER A 277 -28.79 33.63 -11.38
CA SER A 277 -28.55 33.68 -9.95
C SER A 277 -27.96 35.01 -9.53
N ARG A 278 -28.23 35.41 -8.28
CA ARG A 278 -27.71 36.65 -7.72
C ARG A 278 -26.18 36.60 -7.65
N VAL A 279 -25.55 37.77 -7.70
CA VAL A 279 -24.10 37.87 -7.46
C VAL A 279 -23.78 37.30 -6.06
N GLY A 280 -22.78 36.42 -6.00
CA GLY A 280 -22.37 35.72 -4.79
C GLY A 280 -23.32 34.60 -4.32
N GLN A 281 -24.23 34.13 -5.19
CA GLN A 281 -25.15 33.04 -4.84
C GLN A 281 -24.42 31.77 -4.43
N ALA A 282 -23.43 31.32 -5.21
CA ALA A 282 -22.62 30.15 -4.88
C ALA A 282 -21.98 30.24 -3.48
N ASP A 283 -21.36 31.38 -3.16
CA ASP A 283 -20.72 31.57 -1.84
C ASP A 283 -21.74 31.51 -0.70
N ARG A 284 -22.92 32.11 -0.88
CA ARG A 284 -24.00 32.08 0.13
C ARG A 284 -24.52 30.66 0.35
N LEU A 285 -24.76 29.94 -0.74
CA LEU A 285 -25.23 28.56 -0.68
C LEU A 285 -24.19 27.64 -0.03
N ALA A 286 -22.92 27.80 -0.40
CA ALA A 286 -21.84 27.00 0.14
C ALA A 286 -21.55 27.31 1.62
N ALA A 287 -21.60 28.58 2.01
CA ALA A 287 -21.50 28.99 3.42
C ALA A 287 -22.63 28.38 4.26
N ARG A 288 -23.86 28.39 3.74
CA ARG A 288 -25.02 27.80 4.40
C ARG A 288 -24.89 26.27 4.55
N ALA A 289 -24.38 25.59 3.52
CA ALA A 289 -24.13 24.15 3.57
C ALA A 289 -23.05 23.80 4.61
N LYS A 290 -21.94 24.55 4.63
CA LYS A 290 -20.87 24.37 5.63
C LYS A 290 -21.36 24.67 7.04
N GLU A 291 -22.14 25.73 7.23
CA GLU A 291 -22.74 26.07 8.51
C GLU A 291 -23.63 24.93 9.03
N TYR A 292 -24.49 24.37 8.19
CA TYR A 292 -25.34 23.24 8.56
C TYR A 292 -24.54 21.99 8.97
N LEU A 293 -23.53 21.61 8.18
CA LEU A 293 -22.68 20.46 8.50
C LEU A 293 -21.88 20.64 9.80
N THR A 294 -21.47 21.86 10.10
CA THR A 294 -20.67 22.16 11.30
C THR A 294 -21.53 22.32 12.55
N LYS A 295 -22.60 23.11 12.48
CA LYS A 295 -23.44 23.45 13.63
C LYS A 295 -24.46 22.38 13.96
N ASP A 296 -25.13 21.82 12.95
CA ASP A 296 -26.23 20.87 13.15
C ASP A 296 -25.72 19.41 13.14
N ARG A 297 -24.72 19.11 12.29
CA ARG A 297 -24.16 17.74 12.16
C ARG A 297 -22.82 17.51 12.87
N GLY A 298 -22.24 18.56 13.46
CA GLY A 298 -21.03 18.44 14.30
C GLY A 298 -19.78 18.01 13.54
N ILE A 299 -19.73 18.18 12.22
CA ILE A 299 -18.53 17.91 11.44
C ILE A 299 -17.51 19.01 11.71
N ASP A 300 -16.27 18.64 12.04
CA ASP A 300 -15.19 19.60 12.24
C ASP A 300 -14.97 20.46 10.98
N SER A 301 -14.90 21.78 11.14
CA SER A 301 -14.75 22.71 10.02
C SER A 301 -13.44 22.50 9.24
N SER A 302 -12.40 21.94 9.83
CA SER A 302 -11.13 21.58 9.16
C SER A 302 -11.29 20.42 8.18
N ARG A 303 -12.38 19.65 8.32
CA ARG A 303 -12.74 18.55 7.43
C ARG A 303 -13.64 18.97 6.27
N LEU A 304 -13.95 20.26 6.15
CA LEU A 304 -14.85 20.80 5.13
C LEU A 304 -14.19 21.91 4.32
N MET A 305 -14.01 21.66 3.02
CA MET A 305 -13.53 22.64 2.05
C MET A 305 -14.69 23.11 1.17
N VAL A 306 -14.87 24.42 1.07
CA VAL A 306 -15.88 25.04 0.22
C VAL A 306 -15.19 25.67 -0.98
N ILE A 307 -15.69 25.40 -2.18
CA ILE A 307 -15.16 25.90 -3.43
C ILE A 307 -16.28 26.60 -4.20
N ASN A 308 -16.07 27.85 -4.59
CA ASN A 308 -16.94 28.51 -5.56
C ASN A 308 -16.62 27.95 -6.95
N GLY A 309 -17.58 27.23 -7.53
CA GLY A 309 -17.42 26.55 -8.80
C GLY A 309 -17.47 27.46 -10.03
N GLY A 310 -17.83 28.74 -9.86
CA GLY A 310 -18.12 29.65 -10.96
C GLY A 310 -19.57 29.51 -11.43
N TYR A 311 -19.79 29.54 -12.74
CA TYR A 311 -21.13 29.58 -13.33
C TYR A 311 -21.48 28.33 -14.15
N ARG A 312 -22.75 27.94 -14.05
CA ARG A 312 -23.44 26.95 -14.89
C ARG A 312 -24.82 27.49 -15.27
N GLU A 313 -25.58 26.76 -16.09
CA GLU A 313 -26.92 27.19 -16.50
C GLU A 313 -27.88 27.38 -15.32
N SER A 314 -27.85 26.45 -14.36
CA SER A 314 -28.59 26.43 -13.10
C SER A 314 -27.64 26.46 -11.91
N ASP A 315 -28.12 26.84 -10.72
CA ASP A 315 -27.36 26.60 -9.50
C ASP A 315 -27.07 25.09 -9.40
N TYR A 316 -25.88 24.70 -8.93
CA TYR A 316 -25.49 23.28 -8.92
C TYR A 316 -24.56 22.97 -7.76
N PHE A 317 -24.73 21.82 -7.12
CA PHE A 317 -23.88 21.30 -6.06
C PHE A 317 -23.11 20.08 -6.55
N GLU A 318 -21.84 20.00 -6.18
CA GLU A 318 -21.06 18.77 -6.21
C GLU A 318 -20.49 18.54 -4.82
N LEU A 319 -20.87 17.41 -4.22
CA LEU A 319 -20.38 16.95 -2.93
C LEU A 319 -19.33 15.88 -3.19
N TRP A 320 -18.13 16.06 -2.65
CA TRP A 320 -16.98 15.20 -2.88
C TRP A 320 -16.43 14.64 -1.58
N LEU A 321 -15.99 13.39 -1.63
CA LEU A 321 -15.22 12.75 -0.58
C LEU A 321 -13.77 12.66 -1.02
N VAL A 322 -12.89 13.29 -0.25
CA VAL A 322 -11.46 13.41 -0.53
C VAL A 322 -10.68 12.74 0.60
N PRO A 323 -10.29 11.45 0.44
CA PRO A 323 -9.47 10.78 1.43
C PRO A 323 -8.11 11.47 1.59
N GLN A 324 -7.48 11.30 2.76
CA GLN A 324 -6.13 11.80 2.98
C GLN A 324 -5.15 11.31 1.90
N GLY A 325 -4.42 12.24 1.27
CA GLY A 325 -3.47 11.95 0.20
C GLY A 325 -4.09 11.91 -1.21
N ALA A 326 -5.40 12.06 -1.33
CA ALA A 326 -6.06 12.22 -2.62
C ALA A 326 -5.90 13.65 -3.17
N GLU A 327 -5.87 13.78 -4.49
CA GLU A 327 -5.91 15.09 -5.14
C GLU A 327 -7.30 15.74 -4.94
N PRO A 328 -7.38 17.03 -4.56
CA PRO A 328 -8.64 17.74 -4.43
C PRO A 328 -9.38 17.89 -5.78
N PRO A 329 -10.72 17.85 -5.78
CA PRO A 329 -11.49 18.08 -6.98
C PRO A 329 -11.33 19.52 -7.49
N GLN A 330 -11.38 19.68 -8.80
CA GLN A 330 -11.34 20.97 -9.47
C GLN A 330 -12.75 21.37 -9.92
N ALA A 331 -13.06 22.66 -9.82
CA ALA A 331 -14.30 23.20 -10.34
C ALA A 331 -14.34 23.09 -11.88
N THR A 332 -15.52 22.77 -12.40
CA THR A 332 -15.79 22.65 -13.84
C THR A 332 -16.96 23.56 -14.23
N PRO A 333 -16.75 24.90 -14.26
CA PRO A 333 -17.76 25.83 -14.76
C PRO A 333 -18.05 25.56 -16.23
N THR A 334 -19.31 25.70 -16.63
CA THR A 334 -19.73 25.58 -18.03
C THR A 334 -20.04 26.93 -18.66
N MET A 335 -19.96 28.01 -17.88
CA MET A 335 -20.25 29.37 -18.31
C MET A 335 -19.18 30.36 -17.84
N GLN A 336 -18.95 31.39 -18.66
CA GLN A 336 -18.10 32.51 -18.27
C GLN A 336 -18.86 33.46 -17.34
N PRO A 337 -18.18 34.13 -16.38
CA PRO A 337 -18.81 35.15 -15.54
C PRO A 337 -19.47 36.29 -16.33
N SER A 338 -18.98 36.62 -17.53
CA SER A 338 -19.57 37.65 -18.42
C SER A 338 -20.96 37.29 -18.93
N ASP A 339 -21.29 36.00 -18.99
CA ASP A 339 -22.54 35.50 -19.56
C ASP A 339 -23.65 35.38 -18.51
N ALA A 340 -23.31 35.63 -17.24
CA ALA A 340 -24.26 35.70 -16.15
C ALA A 340 -25.18 36.92 -16.34
N GLN A 341 -26.47 36.70 -16.09
CA GLN A 341 -27.51 37.73 -16.12
C GLN A 341 -28.20 37.76 -14.75
N PRO A 342 -27.52 38.29 -13.70
CA PRO A 342 -28.11 38.33 -12.37
C PRO A 342 -29.44 39.09 -12.42
N GLY A 343 -30.51 38.50 -11.88
CA GLY A 343 -31.78 39.19 -11.77
C GLY A 343 -31.61 40.52 -11.03
N SER A 344 -32.19 41.61 -11.54
CA SER A 344 -32.13 42.91 -10.88
C SER A 344 -32.70 42.79 -9.46
N ASP A 345 -31.96 43.31 -8.49
CA ASP A 345 -32.37 43.33 -7.10
C ASP A 345 -33.52 44.33 -6.96
N ASN A 346 -34.75 43.88 -7.25
CA ASN A 346 -35.96 44.63 -6.97
C ASN A 346 -36.12 44.68 -5.45
N LEU A 347 -35.38 45.59 -4.81
CA LEU A 347 -35.63 46.10 -3.48
C LEU A 347 -37.05 46.69 -3.48
N ARG A 348 -38.07 45.86 -3.24
CA ARG A 348 -39.41 46.37 -2.91
C ARG A 348 -39.24 47.24 -1.66
N PRO A 349 -39.60 48.54 -1.70
CA PRO A 349 -39.46 49.39 -0.52
C PRO A 349 -40.27 48.78 0.61
N ARG A 350 -39.59 48.54 1.74
CA ARG A 350 -40.19 48.01 2.96
C ARG A 350 -41.30 48.98 3.38
N ARG A 351 -42.56 48.58 3.22
CA ARG A 351 -43.74 49.39 3.56
C ARG A 351 -43.62 49.78 5.03
N SER A 352 -43.51 51.09 5.31
CA SER A 352 -43.42 51.59 6.68
C SER A 352 -44.63 51.10 7.48
N ARG A 353 -44.40 50.47 8.63
CA ARG A 353 -45.45 50.19 9.62
C ARG A 353 -45.90 51.55 10.15
N ARG A 354 -47.12 51.97 9.80
CA ARG A 354 -47.79 53.07 10.50
C ARG A 354 -47.98 52.65 11.96
N ARG A 355 -47.57 53.54 12.87
CA ARG A 355 -47.70 53.43 14.33
C ARG A 355 -49.16 53.39 14.74
#